data_AF-A0A0A8WM68-F1
#
_entry.id   AF-A0A0A8WM68-F1
#
_cell.length_a   1.000
_cell.length_b   1.000
_cell.length_c   1.000
_cell.angle_alpha   90.00
_cell.angle_beta   90.00
_cell.angle_gamma   90.00
#
_symmetry.space_group_name_H-M   'P 1'
#
loop_
_entity.id
_entity.type
_entity.pdbx_description
1 polymer ?
#
loop_
_entity_poly.entity_id
_entity_poly.type
_entity_poly.pdbx_seq_one_letter_code
_entity_poly.pdbx_strand_id
1 'polypeptide(L)'
;MGLQNFYMEFEKPLVELEKKIEELREMSGDSLDLATEIGKLEKKAEKVRAEIFSGLSRWQTAQVARHPNRPFTLDYLNMIFTDFIELHGDRLFGDDHAIVAGLAKLDGEPVMVIGHQKGRDTKEKVYRNFGMPNPEGYRKALRLMGMAEQFRLPIITFVDTPGAYPGIGAEERGQAEAIARNLREMAALTVPIIVVITGEGGIRRRAGHCCRRPGADAGAFGVCSYLPRGVRGDPLVRRHQGCPGRRSAQAHGQRYQGS
;
A
#
# COMPACT_ATOMS: atom_id res chain seq x y z
N MET A 1 -11.91 -24.36 8.70
CA MET A 1 -10.48 -24.00 8.74
C MET A 1 -10.40 -22.72 9.54
N GLY A 2 -9.90 -22.79 10.78
CA GLY A 2 -10.07 -21.71 11.76
C GLY A 2 -9.39 -20.42 11.31
N LEU A 3 -10.17 -19.39 11.01
CA LEU A 3 -9.69 -18.02 11.07
C LEU A 3 -9.38 -17.76 12.55
N GLN A 4 -8.11 -17.88 12.95
CA GLN A 4 -7.69 -17.28 14.19
C GLN A 4 -7.89 -15.78 14.02
N ASN A 5 -9.02 -15.26 14.52
CA ASN A 5 -9.22 -13.82 14.57
C ASN A 5 -8.14 -13.25 15.50
N PHE A 6 -7.14 -12.66 14.88
CA PHE A 6 -6.12 -11.90 15.56
C PHE A 6 -6.76 -10.57 15.97
N TYR A 7 -6.99 -10.40 17.27
CA TYR A 7 -7.60 -9.18 17.80
C TYR A 7 -6.54 -8.32 18.47
N MET A 8 -6.55 -7.02 18.15
CA MET A 8 -5.69 -6.06 18.84
C MET A 8 -6.32 -5.61 20.16
N GLU A 9 -5.50 -5.21 21.12
CA GLU A 9 -5.99 -4.88 22.47
C GLU A 9 -7.02 -3.74 22.49
N PHE A 10 -6.86 -2.76 21.61
CA PHE A 10 -7.79 -1.63 21.50
C PHE A 10 -9.09 -1.98 20.76
N GLU A 11 -9.17 -3.14 20.13
CA GLU A 11 -10.39 -3.63 19.47
C GLU A 11 -11.27 -4.45 20.43
N LYS A 12 -10.79 -4.78 21.64
CA LYS A 12 -11.56 -5.54 22.65
C LYS A 12 -13.02 -5.07 22.81
N PRO A 13 -13.31 -3.76 22.95
CA PRO A 13 -14.69 -3.29 23.10
C PRO A 13 -15.57 -3.59 21.89
N LEU A 14 -15.00 -3.58 20.69
CA LEU A 14 -15.70 -3.92 19.45
C LEU A 14 -15.94 -5.43 19.35
N VAL A 15 -14.93 -6.23 19.68
CA VAL A 15 -15.02 -7.70 19.66
C VAL A 15 -16.07 -8.22 20.65
N GLU A 16 -16.17 -7.61 21.83
CA GLU A 16 -17.22 -7.96 22.80
C GLU A 16 -18.62 -7.63 22.29
N LEU A 17 -18.79 -6.52 21.54
CA LEU A 17 -20.06 -6.19 20.91
C LEU A 17 -20.38 -7.15 19.76
N GLU A 18 -19.40 -7.48 18.91
CA GLU A 18 -19.57 -8.42 17.81
C GLU A 18 -19.93 -9.83 18.32
N LYS A 19 -19.28 -10.30 19.39
CA LYS A 19 -19.65 -11.57 20.04
C LYS A 19 -21.08 -11.57 20.56
N LYS A 20 -21.51 -10.50 21.22
CA LYS A 20 -22.90 -10.37 21.70
C LYS A 20 -23.90 -10.35 20.56
N ILE A 21 -23.56 -9.72 19.44
CA ILE A 21 -24.40 -9.72 18.23
C ILE A 21 -24.50 -11.14 17.67
N GLU A 22 -23.39 -11.88 17.59
CA GLU A 22 -23.36 -13.25 17.10
C GLU A 22 -24.17 -14.19 18.01
N GLU A 23 -23.99 -14.10 19.33
CA GLU A 23 -24.79 -14.86 20.31
C GLU A 23 -26.29 -14.60 20.16
N LEU A 24 -26.70 -13.33 19.99
CA LEU A 24 -28.11 -12.98 19.77
C LEU A 24 -28.63 -13.45 18.42
N ARG A 25 -27.78 -13.51 17.38
CA ARG A 25 -28.11 -14.07 16.06
C ARG A 25 -28.31 -15.58 16.11
N GLU A 26 -27.49 -16.30 16.87
CA GLU A 26 -27.66 -17.75 17.07
C GLU A 26 -28.90 -18.08 17.88
N MET A 27 -29.29 -17.21 18.83
CA MET A 27 -30.49 -17.38 19.66
C MET A 27 -31.79 -16.91 19.01
N SER A 28 -31.73 -16.19 17.88
CA SER A 28 -32.93 -15.67 17.22
C SER A 28 -33.59 -16.72 16.33
N GLY A 29 -34.44 -17.54 16.95
CA GLY A 29 -35.54 -18.21 16.25
C GLY A 29 -36.72 -17.24 16.12
N ASP A 30 -36.84 -16.56 14.97
CA ASP A 30 -37.99 -15.75 14.49
C ASP A 30 -38.61 -14.69 15.43
N SER A 31 -38.00 -14.37 16.58
CA SER A 31 -38.53 -13.35 17.49
C SER A 31 -38.18 -11.93 17.01
N LEU A 32 -39.22 -11.17 16.63
CA LEU A 32 -39.13 -9.78 16.16
C LEU A 32 -38.41 -8.85 17.15
N ASP A 33 -38.52 -9.11 18.46
CA ASP A 33 -37.88 -8.30 19.50
C ASP A 33 -36.34 -8.39 19.44
N LEU A 34 -35.79 -9.59 19.22
CA LEU A 34 -34.34 -9.79 19.11
C LEU A 34 -33.75 -9.12 17.86
N ALA A 35 -34.50 -9.10 16.74
CA ALA A 35 -34.06 -8.42 15.52
C ALA A 35 -33.88 -6.90 15.73
N THR A 36 -34.76 -6.26 16.50
CA THR A 36 -34.62 -4.83 16.81
C THR A 36 -33.44 -4.52 17.73
N GLU A 37 -33.13 -5.42 18.66
CA GLU A 37 -32.00 -5.29 19.57
C GLU A 37 -30.67 -5.52 18.86
N ILE A 38 -30.59 -6.51 17.97
CA ILE A 38 -29.45 -6.74 17.07
C ILE A 38 -29.15 -5.47 16.27
N GLY A 39 -30.16 -4.86 15.64
CA GLY A 39 -29.96 -3.62 14.87
C GLY A 39 -29.48 -2.43 15.70
N LYS A 40 -29.85 -2.34 16.99
CA LYS A 40 -29.30 -1.33 17.91
C LYS A 40 -27.84 -1.60 18.26
N LEU A 41 -27.49 -2.86 18.52
CA LEU A 41 -26.13 -3.27 18.82
C LEU A 41 -25.19 -3.11 17.62
N GLU A 42 -25.64 -3.41 16.41
CA GLU A 42 -24.89 -3.20 15.17
C GLU A 42 -24.57 -1.71 14.97
N LYS A 43 -25.55 -0.82 15.12
CA LYS A 43 -25.31 0.64 15.05
C LYS A 43 -24.32 1.11 16.12
N LYS A 44 -24.40 0.53 17.32
CA LYS A 44 -23.45 0.84 18.40
C LYS A 44 -22.05 0.34 18.05
N ALA A 45 -21.92 -0.86 17.50
CA ALA A 45 -20.66 -1.45 17.05
C ALA A 45 -20.04 -0.60 15.94
N GLU A 46 -20.81 -0.14 14.95
CA GLU A 46 -20.30 0.77 13.91
C GLU A 46 -19.80 2.10 14.49
N LYS A 47 -20.55 2.70 15.43
CA LYS A 47 -20.12 3.94 16.08
C LYS A 47 -18.82 3.76 16.86
N VAL A 48 -18.72 2.70 17.67
CA VAL A 48 -17.52 2.37 18.43
C VAL A 48 -16.34 2.07 17.50
N ARG A 49 -16.58 1.35 16.40
CA ARG A 49 -15.58 1.10 15.37
C ARG A 49 -15.05 2.43 14.80
N ALA A 50 -15.94 3.34 14.39
CA ALA A 50 -15.53 4.64 13.86
C ALA A 50 -14.73 5.47 14.90
N GLU A 51 -15.13 5.47 16.16
CA GLU A 51 -14.42 6.16 17.25
C GLU A 51 -13.01 5.57 17.48
N ILE A 52 -12.89 4.24 17.52
CA ILE A 52 -11.60 3.56 17.69
C ILE A 52 -10.65 3.88 16.52
N PHE A 53 -11.12 3.71 15.28
CA PHE A 53 -10.27 3.85 14.10
C PHE A 53 -9.97 5.32 13.73
N SER A 54 -10.80 6.28 14.14
CA SER A 54 -10.52 7.71 13.96
C SER A 54 -9.51 8.25 14.99
N GLY A 55 -9.46 7.65 16.19
CA GLY A 55 -8.63 8.07 17.31
C GLY A 55 -7.32 7.28 17.51
N LEU A 56 -6.85 6.52 16.50
CA LEU A 56 -5.69 5.65 16.67
C LEU A 56 -4.42 6.42 17.04
N SER A 57 -3.76 5.97 18.10
CA SER A 57 -2.40 6.39 18.42
C SER A 57 -1.40 5.95 17.36
N ARG A 58 -0.21 6.55 17.38
CA ARG A 58 0.88 6.23 16.45
C ARG A 58 1.29 4.75 16.53
N TRP A 59 1.29 4.19 17.74
CA TRP A 59 1.62 2.79 17.96
C TRP A 59 0.52 1.86 17.46
N GLN A 60 -0.74 2.16 17.76
CA GLN A 60 -1.89 1.39 17.26
C GLN A 60 -1.96 1.39 15.73
N THR A 61 -1.67 2.53 15.09
CA THR A 61 -1.55 2.64 13.63
C THR A 61 -0.49 1.68 13.07
N ALA A 62 0.66 1.56 13.75
CA ALA A 62 1.71 0.63 13.35
C ALA A 62 1.30 -0.85 13.56
N GLN A 63 0.50 -1.14 14.58
CA GLN A 63 -0.05 -2.49 14.80
C GLN A 63 -1.04 -2.86 13.69
N VAL A 64 -1.94 -1.96 13.30
CA VAL A 64 -2.84 -2.15 12.15
C VAL A 64 -2.02 -2.37 10.87
N ALA A 65 -0.94 -1.60 10.68
CA ALA A 65 -0.10 -1.75 9.51
C ALA A 65 0.58 -3.13 9.40
N ARG A 66 0.77 -3.80 10.54
CA ARG A 66 1.40 -5.13 10.70
C ARG A 66 0.38 -6.26 10.86
N HIS A 67 -0.90 -5.97 10.62
CA HIS A 67 -1.95 -6.95 10.82
C HIS A 67 -1.71 -8.20 9.95
N PRO A 68 -1.78 -9.42 10.51
CA PRO A 68 -1.45 -10.64 9.77
C PRO A 68 -2.37 -10.90 8.57
N ASN A 69 -3.63 -10.43 8.64
CA ASN A 69 -4.62 -10.57 7.57
C ASN A 69 -4.66 -9.34 6.64
N ARG A 70 -3.67 -8.44 6.70
CA ARG A 70 -3.62 -7.30 5.79
C ARG A 70 -3.41 -7.81 4.35
N PRO A 71 -4.13 -7.29 3.35
CA PRO A 71 -3.93 -7.71 1.96
C PRO A 71 -2.51 -7.36 1.48
N PHE A 72 -1.87 -8.32 0.82
CA PHE A 72 -0.54 -8.16 0.21
C PHE A 72 -0.65 -7.82 -1.28
N THR A 73 0.49 -7.59 -1.94
CA THR A 73 0.54 -7.18 -3.36
C THR A 73 -0.27 -8.11 -4.27
N LEU A 74 -0.14 -9.43 -4.10
CA LEU A 74 -0.91 -10.40 -4.91
C LEU A 74 -2.43 -10.29 -4.70
N ASP A 75 -2.88 -9.93 -3.50
CA ASP A 75 -4.31 -9.74 -3.23
C ASP A 75 -4.84 -8.52 -4.02
N TYR A 76 -4.09 -7.41 -4.01
CA TYR A 76 -4.45 -6.23 -4.81
C TYR A 76 -4.39 -6.51 -6.32
N LEU A 77 -3.40 -7.28 -6.77
CA LEU A 77 -3.29 -7.70 -8.16
C LEU A 77 -4.55 -8.45 -8.62
N ASN A 78 -5.03 -9.39 -7.81
CA ASN A 78 -6.23 -10.17 -8.14
C ASN A 78 -7.54 -9.37 -8.05
N MET A 79 -7.58 -8.32 -7.21
CA MET A 79 -8.80 -7.51 -7.01
C MET A 79 -8.92 -6.33 -7.99
N ILE A 80 -7.79 -5.74 -8.39
CA ILE A 80 -7.77 -4.45 -9.11
C ILE A 80 -7.35 -4.63 -10.57
N PHE A 81 -6.51 -5.62 -10.87
CA PHE A 81 -5.90 -5.77 -12.18
C PHE A 81 -6.44 -6.99 -12.92
N THR A 82 -6.30 -6.95 -14.24
CA THR A 82 -6.64 -8.06 -15.14
C THR A 82 -5.41 -8.46 -15.95
N ASP A 83 -5.40 -9.69 -16.47
CA ASP A 83 -4.31 -10.24 -17.30
C ASP A 83 -2.91 -10.09 -16.68
N PHE A 84 -2.77 -10.33 -15.37
CA PHE A 84 -1.47 -10.25 -14.71
C PHE A 84 -0.55 -11.40 -15.18
N ILE A 85 0.61 -11.03 -15.72
CA ILE A 85 1.66 -11.94 -16.15
C ILE A 85 2.90 -11.64 -15.31
N GLU A 86 3.22 -12.53 -14.38
CA GLU A 86 4.40 -12.41 -13.53
C GLU A 86 5.69 -12.62 -14.34
N LEU A 87 6.67 -11.75 -14.12
CA LEU A 87 7.98 -11.78 -14.76
C LEU A 87 9.07 -12.02 -13.72
N HIS A 88 9.91 -13.01 -13.97
CA HIS A 88 10.92 -13.49 -13.02
C HIS A 88 12.35 -13.10 -13.40
N GLY A 89 13.21 -13.04 -12.39
CA GLY A 89 14.67 -12.97 -12.52
C GLY A 89 15.25 -11.57 -12.78
N ASP A 90 16.48 -11.37 -12.31
CA ASP A 90 17.29 -10.16 -12.54
C ASP A 90 18.24 -10.28 -13.75
N ARG A 91 18.39 -11.48 -14.32
CA ARG A 91 19.35 -11.85 -15.38
C ARG A 91 20.83 -11.79 -14.97
N LEU A 92 21.11 -11.76 -13.67
CA LEU A 92 22.47 -11.72 -13.15
C LEU A 92 22.72 -12.82 -12.13
N PHE A 93 21.87 -12.94 -11.12
CA PHE A 93 22.06 -13.86 -10.00
C PHE A 93 20.88 -14.79 -9.79
N GLY A 94 19.65 -14.26 -9.74
CA GLY A 94 18.48 -15.07 -9.38
C GLY A 94 17.15 -14.32 -9.45
N ASP A 95 16.08 -15.05 -9.14
CA ASP A 95 14.75 -14.48 -8.93
C ASP A 95 14.47 -14.33 -7.43
N ASP A 96 14.17 -13.12 -6.98
CA ASP A 96 13.79 -12.86 -5.60
C ASP A 96 12.27 -12.92 -5.45
N HIS A 97 11.79 -13.88 -4.66
CA HIS A 97 10.38 -14.10 -4.39
C HIS A 97 9.76 -13.09 -3.41
N ALA A 98 10.59 -12.26 -2.75
CA ALA A 98 10.12 -11.12 -1.97
C ALA A 98 9.56 -10.00 -2.87
N ILE A 99 9.96 -9.95 -4.15
CA ILE A 99 9.46 -8.99 -5.14
C ILE A 99 8.66 -9.70 -6.22
N VAL A 100 7.37 -9.43 -6.25
CA VAL A 100 6.47 -9.84 -7.34
C VAL A 100 6.36 -8.68 -8.31
N ALA A 101 6.53 -8.96 -9.60
CA ALA A 101 6.46 -7.92 -10.62
C ALA A 101 6.05 -8.50 -11.97
N GLY A 102 5.36 -7.71 -12.79
CA GLY A 102 4.82 -8.20 -14.04
C GLY A 102 3.98 -7.17 -14.80
N LEU A 103 3.54 -7.58 -15.99
CA LEU A 103 2.59 -6.81 -16.79
C LEU A 103 1.17 -7.11 -16.31
N ALA A 104 0.32 -6.10 -16.30
CA ALA A 104 -1.09 -6.21 -15.99
C ALA A 104 -1.88 -5.17 -16.79
N LYS A 105 -3.21 -5.26 -16.72
CA LYS A 105 -4.11 -4.21 -17.21
C LYS A 105 -4.89 -3.61 -16.06
N LEU A 106 -4.93 -2.28 -16.01
CA LEU A 106 -5.77 -1.48 -15.12
C LEU A 106 -6.82 -0.78 -15.99
N ASP A 107 -8.10 -1.07 -15.79
CA ASP A 107 -9.20 -0.56 -16.64
C ASP A 107 -8.96 -0.75 -18.15
N GLY A 108 -8.31 -1.86 -18.52
CA GLY A 108 -7.92 -2.17 -19.90
C GLY A 108 -6.62 -1.54 -20.39
N GLU A 109 -6.02 -0.63 -19.63
CA GLU A 109 -4.74 0.00 -19.98
C GLU A 109 -3.55 -0.81 -19.45
N PRO A 110 -2.53 -1.11 -20.29
CA PRO A 110 -1.38 -1.91 -19.88
C PRO A 110 -0.48 -1.12 -18.92
N VAL A 111 -0.09 -1.77 -17.83
CA VAL A 111 0.75 -1.20 -16.78
C VAL A 111 1.79 -2.21 -16.31
N MET A 112 2.93 -1.71 -15.82
CA MET A 112 3.92 -2.51 -15.12
C MET A 112 3.65 -2.41 -13.61
N VAL A 113 3.44 -3.56 -12.96
CA VAL A 113 3.22 -3.61 -11.51
C VAL A 113 4.43 -4.26 -10.83
N ILE A 114 4.87 -3.68 -9.72
CA ILE A 114 5.99 -4.17 -8.91
C ILE A 114 5.59 -4.08 -7.44
N GLY A 115 5.82 -5.10 -6.62
CA GLY A 115 5.52 -4.97 -5.21
C GLY A 115 6.14 -6.02 -4.32
N HIS A 116 6.10 -5.73 -3.03
CA HIS A 116 6.63 -6.61 -2.00
C HIS A 116 5.60 -7.68 -1.61
N GLN A 117 6.05 -8.90 -1.40
CA GLN A 117 5.18 -10.01 -1.03
C GLN A 117 5.74 -10.73 0.21
N LYS A 118 4.99 -10.67 1.32
CA LYS A 118 5.42 -11.21 2.63
C LYS A 118 5.06 -12.68 2.86
N GLY A 119 3.99 -13.15 2.22
CA GLY A 119 3.44 -14.49 2.40
C GLY A 119 2.56 -14.64 3.65
N ARG A 120 1.53 -15.50 3.57
CA ARG A 120 0.54 -15.69 4.65
C ARG A 120 0.96 -16.81 5.60
N ASP A 121 1.32 -17.96 5.05
CA ASP A 121 1.73 -19.14 5.80
C ASP A 121 3.21 -19.09 6.18
N THR A 122 3.61 -19.81 7.22
CA THR A 122 5.02 -19.88 7.66
C THR A 122 5.95 -20.34 6.53
N LYS A 123 5.51 -21.32 5.72
CA LYS A 123 6.29 -21.80 4.57
C LYS A 123 6.45 -20.70 3.51
N GLU A 124 5.38 -19.97 3.22
CA GLU A 124 5.40 -18.89 2.24
C GLU A 124 6.24 -17.69 2.73
N LYS A 125 6.15 -17.37 4.02
CA LYS A 125 6.96 -16.32 4.65
C LYS A 125 8.45 -16.60 4.54
N VAL A 126 8.86 -17.83 4.80
CA VAL A 126 10.27 -18.24 4.63
C VAL A 126 10.67 -18.18 3.16
N TYR A 127 9.83 -18.69 2.25
CA TYR A 127 10.10 -18.67 0.82
C TYR A 127 10.26 -17.25 0.25
N ARG A 128 9.48 -16.29 0.74
CA ARG A 128 9.50 -14.89 0.30
C ARG A 128 10.32 -13.97 1.21
N ASN A 129 11.19 -14.52 2.06
CA ASN A 129 12.03 -13.77 2.99
C ASN A 129 11.25 -12.73 3.83
N PHE A 130 10.01 -13.04 4.22
CA PHE A 130 9.12 -12.12 4.95
C PHE A 130 8.90 -10.77 4.24
N GLY A 131 9.01 -10.74 2.90
CA GLY A 131 8.94 -9.52 2.09
C GLY A 131 10.16 -8.61 2.23
N MET A 132 11.29 -9.15 2.70
CA MET A 132 12.57 -8.46 2.73
C MET A 132 13.38 -8.85 1.47
N PRO A 133 13.52 -7.94 0.49
CA PRO A 133 14.25 -8.24 -0.72
C PRO A 133 15.77 -8.25 -0.52
N ASN A 134 16.41 -9.15 -1.25
CA ASN A 134 17.84 -9.19 -1.51
C ASN A 134 18.21 -8.25 -2.69
N PRO A 135 19.50 -8.06 -3.00
CA PRO A 135 19.95 -7.16 -4.06
C PRO A 135 19.38 -7.54 -5.44
N GLU A 136 19.27 -8.84 -5.72
CA GLU A 136 18.64 -9.39 -6.92
C GLU A 136 17.17 -8.94 -7.09
N GLY A 137 16.41 -8.77 -6.00
CA GLY A 137 15.04 -8.27 -6.05
C GLY A 137 14.96 -6.82 -6.51
N TYR A 138 15.88 -5.96 -6.03
CA TYR A 138 16.00 -4.58 -6.50
C TYR A 138 16.42 -4.52 -7.97
N ARG A 139 17.37 -5.36 -8.40
CA ARG A 139 17.81 -5.44 -9.80
C ARG A 139 16.70 -5.93 -10.73
N LYS A 140 15.91 -6.93 -10.30
CA LYS A 140 14.69 -7.38 -10.99
C LYS A 140 13.70 -6.22 -11.16
N ALA A 141 13.43 -5.48 -10.10
CA ALA A 141 12.55 -4.32 -10.17
C ALA A 141 13.06 -3.28 -11.19
N LEU A 142 14.34 -2.93 -11.14
CA LEU A 142 14.94 -1.97 -12.08
C LEU A 142 14.88 -2.43 -13.53
N ARG A 143 15.16 -3.72 -13.80
CA ARG A 143 15.05 -4.32 -15.13
C ARG A 143 13.63 -4.14 -15.69
N LEU A 144 12.62 -4.37 -14.86
CA LEU A 144 11.22 -4.26 -15.27
C LEU A 144 10.77 -2.80 -15.41
N MET A 145 11.30 -1.89 -14.58
CA MET A 145 11.09 -0.45 -14.78
C MET A 145 11.69 0.04 -16.11
N GLY A 146 12.90 -0.42 -16.47
CA GLY A 146 13.50 -0.11 -17.77
C GLY A 146 12.69 -0.67 -18.95
N MET A 147 12.12 -1.87 -18.81
CA MET A 147 11.20 -2.43 -19.79
C MET A 147 9.93 -1.57 -19.92
N ALA A 148 9.35 -1.16 -18.79
CA ALA A 148 8.18 -0.27 -18.79
C ALA A 148 8.47 1.06 -19.50
N GLU A 149 9.66 1.64 -19.30
CA GLU A 149 10.05 2.85 -20.03
C GLU A 149 10.16 2.64 -21.54
N GLN A 150 10.77 1.53 -22.00
CA GLN A 150 10.88 1.21 -23.42
C GLN A 150 9.52 1.10 -24.11
N PHE A 151 8.53 0.53 -23.41
CA PHE A 151 7.16 0.39 -23.91
C PHE A 151 6.24 1.54 -23.50
N ARG A 152 6.77 2.59 -22.84
CA ARG A 152 6.03 3.76 -22.34
C ARG A 152 4.84 3.39 -21.45
N LEU A 153 5.00 2.36 -20.63
CA LEU A 153 3.98 1.87 -19.72
C LEU A 153 4.07 2.61 -18.36
N PRO A 154 2.94 3.00 -17.76
CA PRO A 154 2.90 3.44 -16.38
C PRO A 154 3.41 2.37 -15.42
N ILE A 155 4.09 2.79 -14.35
CA ILE A 155 4.61 1.89 -13.32
C ILE A 155 3.83 2.10 -12.02
N ILE A 156 3.28 1.04 -11.46
CA ILE A 156 2.59 1.03 -10.17
C ILE A 156 3.39 0.16 -9.21
N THR A 157 3.79 0.74 -8.07
CA THR A 157 4.59 0.04 -7.07
C THR A 157 3.86 -0.11 -5.75
N PHE A 158 3.85 -1.32 -5.18
CA PHE A 158 3.25 -1.65 -3.89
C PHE A 158 4.35 -1.87 -2.84
N VAL A 159 4.38 -1.00 -1.84
CA VAL A 159 5.40 -1.03 -0.79
C VAL A 159 4.82 -1.61 0.50
N ASP A 160 5.24 -2.83 0.80
CA ASP A 160 4.97 -3.53 2.06
C ASP A 160 6.19 -4.36 2.49
N THR A 161 7.16 -3.70 3.11
CA THR A 161 8.40 -4.35 3.55
C THR A 161 8.85 -3.82 4.91
N PRO A 162 9.32 -4.68 5.82
CA PRO A 162 9.96 -4.23 7.04
C PRO A 162 11.36 -3.63 6.74
N GLY A 163 11.94 -3.93 5.58
CA GLY A 163 13.23 -3.42 5.13
C GLY A 163 13.93 -4.36 4.14
N ALA A 164 15.10 -3.94 3.67
CA ALA A 164 15.99 -4.81 2.88
C ALA A 164 16.54 -5.94 3.77
N TYR A 165 16.76 -7.12 3.20
CA TYR A 165 17.26 -8.28 3.96
C TYR A 165 18.68 -8.00 4.50
N PRO A 166 18.92 -8.03 5.83
CA PRO A 166 20.20 -7.71 6.44
C PRO A 166 21.08 -8.96 6.59
N GLY A 167 21.41 -9.60 5.47
CA GLY A 167 22.24 -10.82 5.44
C GLY A 167 23.63 -10.59 4.87
N ILE A 168 24.61 -11.39 5.31
CA ILE A 168 26.00 -11.31 4.80
C ILE A 168 26.04 -11.48 3.29
N GLY A 169 25.34 -12.47 2.75
CA GLY A 169 25.26 -12.68 1.31
C GLY A 169 24.61 -11.51 0.55
N ALA A 170 23.69 -10.77 1.18
CA ALA A 170 23.10 -9.58 0.56
C ALA A 170 24.14 -8.44 0.49
N GLU A 171 24.97 -8.28 1.51
CA GLU A 171 26.07 -7.30 1.52
C GLU A 171 27.14 -7.65 0.49
N GLU A 172 27.60 -8.91 0.44
CA GLU A 172 28.57 -9.38 -0.55
C GLU A 172 28.11 -9.17 -2.00
N ARG A 173 26.79 -9.29 -2.23
CA ARG A 173 26.17 -9.03 -3.54
C ARG A 173 25.85 -7.57 -3.80
N GLY A 174 26.13 -6.66 -2.88
CA GLY A 174 25.96 -5.22 -3.06
C GLY A 174 24.55 -4.69 -2.79
N GLN A 175 23.98 -4.96 -1.62
CA GLN A 175 22.67 -4.44 -1.22
C GLN A 175 22.58 -2.91 -1.31
N ALA A 176 23.60 -2.21 -0.80
CA ALA A 176 23.65 -0.75 -0.88
C ALA A 176 23.74 -0.24 -2.33
N GLU A 177 24.51 -0.91 -3.18
CA GLU A 177 24.66 -0.58 -4.61
C GLU A 177 23.33 -0.75 -5.35
N ALA A 178 22.66 -1.88 -5.17
CA ALA A 178 21.39 -2.17 -5.83
C ALA A 178 20.31 -1.13 -5.47
N ILE A 179 20.22 -0.74 -4.19
CA ILE A 179 19.30 0.31 -3.74
C ILE A 179 19.68 1.67 -4.33
N ALA A 180 20.96 2.06 -4.24
CA ALA A 180 21.43 3.36 -4.73
C ALA A 180 21.23 3.49 -6.25
N ARG A 181 21.49 2.42 -7.00
CA ARG A 181 21.29 2.36 -8.44
C ARG A 181 19.82 2.48 -8.79
N ASN A 182 18.93 1.76 -8.11
CA ASN A 182 17.49 1.91 -8.31
C ASN A 182 17.03 3.35 -8.11
N LEU A 183 17.45 4.00 -7.03
CA LEU A 183 17.08 5.40 -6.76
C LEU A 183 17.56 6.36 -7.86
N ARG A 184 18.78 6.16 -8.35
CA ARG A 184 19.35 6.96 -9.45
C ARG A 184 18.57 6.78 -10.74
N GLU A 185 18.33 5.54 -11.16
CA GLU A 185 17.66 5.25 -12.43
C GLU A 185 16.18 5.63 -12.37
N MET A 186 15.50 5.38 -11.24
CA MET A 186 14.10 5.79 -11.04
C MET A 186 13.90 7.31 -11.18
N ALA A 187 14.90 8.10 -10.80
CA ALA A 187 14.84 9.56 -10.96
C ALA A 187 14.95 10.02 -12.42
N ALA A 188 15.50 9.18 -13.31
CA ALA A 188 15.67 9.47 -14.73
C ALA A 188 14.52 8.97 -15.61
N LEU A 189 13.66 8.08 -15.09
CA LEU A 189 12.53 7.51 -15.83
C LEU A 189 11.56 8.59 -16.31
N THR A 190 11.13 8.45 -17.57
CA THR A 190 10.22 9.38 -18.24
C THR A 190 8.74 9.02 -18.09
N VAL A 191 8.43 7.76 -17.74
CA VAL A 191 7.09 7.24 -17.53
C VAL A 191 6.54 7.59 -16.13
N PRO A 192 5.21 7.68 -15.95
CA PRO A 192 4.63 7.97 -14.63
C PRO A 192 4.85 6.81 -13.66
N ILE A 193 5.27 7.15 -12.42
CA ILE A 193 5.48 6.18 -11.33
C ILE A 193 4.53 6.50 -10.18
N ILE A 194 3.66 5.54 -9.86
CA ILE A 194 2.72 5.61 -8.75
C ILE A 194 3.23 4.68 -7.65
N VAL A 195 3.50 5.22 -6.47
CA VAL A 195 3.94 4.44 -5.30
C VAL A 195 2.80 4.38 -4.30
N VAL A 196 2.37 3.17 -3.96
CA VAL A 196 1.31 2.90 -2.98
C VAL A 196 1.92 2.17 -1.80
N ILE A 197 1.90 2.81 -0.62
CA ILE A 197 2.32 2.16 0.62
C ILE A 197 1.12 1.40 1.18
N THR A 198 1.05 0.11 0.92
CA THR A 198 -0.02 -0.80 1.35
C THR A 198 0.26 -1.46 2.68
N GLY A 199 1.43 -1.19 3.27
CA GLY A 199 2.06 -2.07 4.22
C GLY A 199 2.86 -1.34 5.29
N GLU A 200 3.94 -2.00 5.69
CA GLU A 200 5.08 -1.33 6.30
C GLU A 200 5.92 -0.63 5.21
N GLY A 201 6.28 0.62 5.44
CA GLY A 201 7.33 1.29 4.69
C GLY A 201 8.58 1.30 5.55
N GLY A 202 9.46 0.29 5.43
CA GLY A 202 10.69 0.12 6.22
C GLY A 202 11.74 1.23 6.12
N ILE A 203 11.38 2.42 5.62
CA ILE A 203 12.27 3.56 5.46
C ILE A 203 12.34 4.30 6.81
N ARG A 204 13.50 4.29 7.47
CA ARG A 204 13.78 5.24 8.57
C ARG A 204 13.85 6.68 7.99
N ARG A 205 12.72 7.36 7.79
CA ARG A 205 12.66 8.84 7.82
C ARG A 205 11.23 9.40 7.93
N ARG A 206 11.16 10.52 8.66
CA ARG A 206 9.99 11.32 9.05
C ARG A 206 8.96 11.51 7.94
N ALA A 207 7.69 11.36 8.32
CA ALA A 207 6.55 11.98 7.68
C ALA A 207 6.83 13.48 7.43
N GLY A 208 7.13 13.83 6.18
CA GLY A 208 7.34 15.21 5.77
C GLY A 208 6.74 15.54 4.40
N HIS A 209 6.48 14.54 3.56
CA HIS A 209 5.97 14.75 2.20
C HIS A 209 5.10 13.60 1.69
N CYS A 210 4.26 13.04 2.57
CA CYS A 210 3.09 12.29 2.12
C CYS A 210 1.89 13.15 2.48
N CYS A 211 1.28 13.81 1.48
CA CYS A 211 0.10 14.64 1.68
C CYS A 211 -1.03 13.76 2.25
N ARG A 212 -1.19 13.81 3.57
CA ARG A 212 -2.37 13.29 4.24
C ARG A 212 -3.52 14.19 3.79
N ARG A 213 -4.45 13.66 2.98
CA ARG A 213 -5.75 14.33 2.78
C ARG A 213 -6.40 14.45 4.16
N PRO A 214 -6.81 15.66 4.61
CA PRO A 214 -7.69 15.77 5.76
C PRO A 214 -9.01 15.06 5.43
N GLY A 215 -9.40 14.06 6.22
CA GLY A 215 -10.69 13.38 6.09
C GLY A 215 -10.72 12.09 5.27
N ALA A 216 -9.58 11.48 4.95
CA ALA A 216 -9.59 10.11 4.40
C ALA A 216 -9.68 9.10 5.55
N ASP A 217 -10.68 8.22 5.50
CA ASP A 217 -10.94 7.15 6.48
C ASP A 217 -9.69 6.33 6.80
N ALA A 218 -9.68 5.63 7.94
CA ALA A 218 -8.53 4.90 8.49
C ALA A 218 -7.91 3.80 7.58
N GLY A 219 -8.41 3.62 6.36
CA GLY A 219 -7.83 2.80 5.28
C GLY A 219 -7.14 3.59 4.15
N ALA A 220 -6.87 4.89 4.34
CA ALA A 220 -6.33 5.76 3.29
C ALA A 220 -4.94 5.29 2.78
N PHE A 221 -4.93 4.67 1.59
CA PHE A 221 -3.73 4.38 0.83
C PHE A 221 -2.89 5.65 0.64
N GLY A 222 -1.68 5.65 1.17
CA GLY A 222 -0.71 6.70 0.90
C GLY A 222 -0.23 6.56 -0.55
N VAL A 223 -0.90 7.25 -1.48
CA VAL A 223 -0.45 7.34 -2.87
C VAL A 223 0.57 8.48 -2.96
N CYS A 224 1.84 8.13 -3.08
CA CYS A 224 2.88 9.07 -3.46
C CYS A 224 3.04 9.00 -4.97
N SER A 225 2.39 9.91 -5.70
CA SER A 225 2.59 10.05 -7.13
C SER A 225 3.89 10.82 -7.39
N TYR A 226 4.90 10.16 -7.96
CA TYR A 226 6.06 10.85 -8.50
C TYR A 226 5.79 11.15 -9.98
N LEU A 227 5.44 12.40 -10.29
CA LEU A 227 5.24 12.86 -11.66
C LEU A 227 6.56 13.49 -12.15
N PRO A 228 7.28 12.87 -13.10
CA PRO A 228 8.43 13.53 -13.72
C PRO A 228 7.98 14.84 -14.39
N ARG A 229 8.87 15.84 -14.42
CA ARG A 229 8.61 17.17 -15.00
C ARG A 229 8.34 17.05 -16.51
N GLY A 230 7.11 16.73 -16.92
CA GLY A 230 6.72 16.58 -18.32
C GLY A 230 5.35 15.94 -18.55
N VAL A 231 4.84 15.13 -17.61
CA VAL A 231 3.67 14.25 -17.83
C VAL A 231 2.33 14.91 -17.40
N ARG A 232 2.16 16.22 -17.62
CA ARG A 232 0.93 16.94 -17.24
C ARG A 232 -0.29 16.64 -18.13
N GLY A 233 -0.14 15.79 -19.15
CA GLY A 233 -1.17 15.52 -20.17
C GLY A 233 -1.81 14.12 -20.15
N ASP A 234 -1.37 13.21 -19.28
CA ASP A 234 -1.75 11.79 -19.34
C ASP A 234 -3.21 11.54 -18.86
N PRO A 235 -4.06 10.83 -19.64
CA PRO A 235 -5.45 10.51 -19.29
C PRO A 235 -5.63 9.83 -17.92
N LEU A 236 -4.71 8.93 -17.51
CA LEU A 236 -4.77 8.26 -16.21
C LEU A 236 -4.61 9.23 -15.05
N VAL A 237 -3.79 10.26 -15.23
CA VAL A 237 -3.53 11.29 -14.22
C VAL A 237 -4.68 12.30 -14.17
N ARG A 238 -5.32 12.61 -15.30
CA ARG A 238 -6.44 13.57 -15.36
C ARG A 238 -7.68 13.10 -14.60
N ARG A 239 -7.99 11.80 -14.57
CA ARG A 239 -9.17 11.28 -13.85
C ARG A 239 -9.07 11.45 -12.33
N HIS A 240 -7.87 11.56 -11.76
CA HIS A 240 -7.66 11.82 -10.34
C HIS A 240 -7.35 13.29 -9.98
N GLN A 241 -7.22 14.19 -10.98
CA GLN A 241 -6.99 15.63 -10.77
C GLN A 241 -8.27 16.45 -10.49
N GLY A 242 -9.40 15.80 -10.19
CA GLY A 242 -10.58 16.46 -9.61
C GLY A 242 -10.37 16.84 -8.14
N CYS A 243 -9.40 17.72 -7.85
CA CYS A 243 -9.25 18.35 -6.54
C CYS A 243 -9.84 19.77 -6.58
N PRO A 244 -11.01 20.05 -5.98
CA PRO A 244 -11.49 21.41 -5.82
C PRO A 244 -10.67 22.06 -4.70
N GLY A 245 -9.71 22.92 -5.05
CA GLY A 245 -8.89 23.57 -4.01
C GLY A 245 -7.71 24.41 -4.45
N ARG A 246 -7.49 24.66 -5.75
CA ARG A 246 -6.55 25.70 -6.19
C ARG A 246 -7.33 26.88 -6.77
N ARG A 247 -7.77 27.79 -5.90
CA ARG A 247 -7.94 29.18 -6.33
C ARG A 247 -6.55 29.68 -6.73
N SER A 248 -6.47 30.13 -7.96
CA SER A 248 -5.38 30.86 -8.57
C SER A 248 -4.88 32.00 -7.66
N ALA A 249 -3.67 31.88 -7.13
CA ALA A 249 -2.91 33.04 -6.68
C ALA A 249 -2.38 33.76 -7.94
N GLN A 250 -3.25 34.54 -8.57
CA GLN A 250 -2.85 35.57 -9.51
C GLN A 250 -2.33 36.77 -8.73
N ALA A 251 -1.15 37.22 -9.15
CA ALA A 251 -0.54 38.54 -9.02
C ALA A 251 -1.27 39.58 -8.14
N HIS A 252 -0.61 39.99 -7.06
CA HIS A 252 -0.65 41.38 -6.59
C HIS A 252 0.77 41.82 -6.26
N GLY A 253 1.38 42.56 -7.19
CA GLY A 253 2.42 43.51 -6.86
C GLY A 253 1.76 44.80 -6.38
N GLN A 254 2.20 45.33 -5.24
CA GLN A 254 2.13 46.76 -4.93
C GLN A 254 3.03 47.07 -3.71
N ARG A 255 4.08 47.85 -4.00
CA ARG A 255 4.61 49.01 -3.25
C ARG A 255 4.68 48.94 -1.73
N TYR A 256 5.91 49.03 -1.21
CA TYR A 256 6.20 49.71 0.06
C TYR A 256 7.17 50.87 -0.21
N GLN A 257 6.68 52.09 -0.02
CA GLN A 257 7.42 53.35 0.18
C GLN A 257 7.06 53.87 1.58
N GLY A 258 8.02 54.48 2.28
CA GLY A 258 7.85 55.23 3.55
C GLY A 258 7.80 54.32 4.79
N SER A 259 8.58 54.53 5.85
CA SER A 259 9.12 55.77 6.44
C SER A 259 10.49 55.52 7.07
#